data_AF-A0A2E0PUX6-F1
#
_entry.id   AF-A0A2E0PUX6-F1
#
_cell.length_a   1.000
_cell.length_b   1.000
_cell.length_c   1.000
_cell.angle_alpha   90.00
_cell.angle_beta   90.00
_cell.angle_gamma   90.00
#
_symmetry.space_group_name_H-M   'P 1'
#
loop_
_entity.id
_entity.type
_entity.pdbx_description
1 polymer ?
#
loop_
_entity_poly.entity_id
_entity_poly.type
_entity_poly.pdbx_seq_one_letter_code
_entity_poly.pdbx_strand_id
1 'polypeptide(L)'
;MVIRKVTEDKIIKKSERNIINIEDVIAFYRILKKLKFRLPRICLAGITLAVLEIIALLLLASFVNTALQQPKVEGISANVLEYFHLSALSFAEQSIVCVFVFILRFFAGLSLQNYILLQSAQLQTALRLLLFRSAIDNRGLVTNEEQKASGAISDVIVRQVTHLGKGILEPFLRALGELVILLGILSAVFFVSPIFLLLMMLVITPIFLFYILKFKGLSRRFGDKSNQSLEELSELSAAFCAGWRQLCVPVLHINSVSMLSKSSADFARNDRLANLLSGAPRYFLELFLAIFLIVIVAWTSYSKEMGFPELVFLAGAGLRILPIVTSISNAFISFQYNRAVLNNVVNMLDPYVDKLLAQSINRKGKEQAGGSSVGPCSIVLQNISFKYHLQKPLFEGLSEEFHSGDFVLIKGKSGIGKTTLMDVICGIRSPTSGRILFNGMQHRTNSLLPLDVFYLPQEPLIIPKTILENVSMLETEYVSKSQEERVISCLKQVGLLNSASSSNAFLNSKVGPDGDKLSGGQKQRLVLARALYHGAEVLALDEIVSGLEVNSKRQVLELLKDLAAANKLVILISHDQIAEEFASKCLSL
;
A
#
# COMPACT_ATOMS: atom_id res chain seq x y z
N MET A 1 37.27 -23.73 -3.64
CA MET A 1 36.33 -22.61 -3.87
C MET A 1 35.16 -22.97 -4.81
N VAL A 2 35.37 -23.82 -5.83
CA VAL A 2 34.32 -24.22 -6.80
C VAL A 2 33.26 -25.17 -6.21
N ILE A 3 33.62 -26.06 -5.27
CA ILE A 3 32.68 -27.03 -4.68
C ILE A 3 31.71 -26.38 -3.67
N ARG A 4 32.13 -25.30 -3.00
CA ARG A 4 31.31 -24.54 -2.05
C ARG A 4 30.22 -23.72 -2.76
N LYS A 5 30.54 -23.19 -3.94
CA LYS A 5 29.59 -22.47 -4.82
C LYS A 5 28.49 -23.38 -5.38
N VAL A 6 28.84 -24.63 -5.72
CA VAL A 6 27.87 -25.64 -6.20
C VAL A 6 26.97 -26.17 -5.08
N THR A 7 27.44 -26.15 -3.83
CA THR A 7 26.60 -26.52 -2.66
C THR A 7 25.71 -25.37 -2.21
N GLU A 8 26.18 -24.12 -2.25
CA GLU A 8 25.34 -22.93 -2.03
C GLU A 8 24.27 -22.78 -3.11
N ASP A 9 24.60 -22.96 -4.40
CA ASP A 9 23.61 -22.96 -5.49
C ASP A 9 22.60 -24.11 -5.37
N LYS A 10 23.00 -25.25 -4.80
CA LYS A 10 22.08 -26.38 -4.52
C LYS A 10 21.20 -26.13 -3.31
N ILE A 11 21.66 -25.40 -2.30
CA ILE A 11 20.88 -25.04 -1.10
C ILE A 11 19.89 -23.91 -1.44
N ILE A 12 20.31 -22.92 -2.24
CA ILE A 12 19.43 -21.87 -2.79
C ILE A 12 18.37 -22.49 -3.72
N LYS A 13 18.74 -23.42 -4.61
CA LYS A 13 17.76 -24.17 -5.41
C LYS A 13 16.83 -25.09 -4.61
N LYS A 14 17.17 -25.42 -3.35
CA LYS A 14 16.33 -26.26 -2.48
C LYS A 14 15.28 -25.43 -1.74
N SER A 15 15.56 -24.16 -1.39
CA SER A 15 14.56 -23.24 -0.83
C SER A 15 13.54 -22.74 -1.88
N GLU A 16 13.92 -22.75 -3.16
CA GLU A 16 13.04 -22.39 -4.27
C GLU A 16 11.92 -23.41 -4.57
N ARG A 17 11.99 -24.63 -4.01
CA ARG A 17 11.06 -25.74 -4.31
C ARG A 17 9.81 -25.79 -3.44
N ASN A 18 9.63 -24.89 -2.48
CA ASN A 18 8.43 -24.92 -1.65
C ASN A 18 7.18 -24.49 -2.45
N ILE A 19 6.13 -25.31 -2.35
CA ILE A 19 4.84 -25.15 -3.06
C ILE A 19 4.12 -23.88 -2.59
N ILE A 20 4.32 -23.54 -1.32
CA ILE A 20 3.95 -22.33 -0.63
C ILE A 20 5.09 -22.12 0.37
N ASN A 21 5.81 -20.99 0.34
CA ASN A 21 6.72 -20.73 1.45
C ASN A 21 5.85 -20.40 2.66
N ILE A 22 5.92 -21.23 3.70
CA ILE A 22 5.11 -21.06 4.91
C ILE A 22 5.32 -19.65 5.48
N GLU A 23 6.53 -19.10 5.31
CA GLU A 23 6.88 -17.73 5.66
C GLU A 23 6.02 -16.67 4.94
N ASP A 24 5.70 -16.84 3.65
CA ASP A 24 4.90 -15.86 2.90
C ASP A 24 3.43 -15.86 3.38
N VAL A 25 2.89 -17.04 3.67
CA VAL A 25 1.53 -17.19 4.20
C VAL A 25 1.46 -16.66 5.63
N ILE A 26 2.49 -16.91 6.43
CA ILE A 26 2.62 -16.31 7.76
C ILE A 26 2.71 -14.79 7.64
N ALA A 27 3.49 -14.25 6.70
CA ALA A 27 3.62 -12.81 6.48
C ALA A 27 2.28 -12.18 6.06
N PHE A 28 1.57 -12.80 5.12
CA PHE A 28 0.24 -12.38 4.70
C PHE A 28 -0.79 -12.46 5.84
N TYR A 29 -0.77 -13.53 6.62
CA TYR A 29 -1.62 -13.67 7.80
C TYR A 29 -1.30 -12.63 8.89
N ARG A 30 -0.02 -12.31 9.11
CA ARG A 30 0.40 -11.21 10.01
C ARG A 30 -0.18 -9.88 9.55
N ILE A 31 -0.20 -9.59 8.25
CA ILE A 31 -0.83 -8.37 7.70
C ILE A 31 -2.33 -8.38 8.01
N LEU A 32 -3.05 -9.46 7.69
CA LEU A 32 -4.49 -9.56 7.96
C LEU A 32 -4.84 -9.41 9.45
N LYS A 33 -4.04 -10.02 10.33
CA LYS A 33 -4.22 -9.92 11.79
C LYS A 33 -4.01 -8.49 12.29
N LYS A 34 -2.99 -7.79 11.80
CA LYS A 34 -2.73 -6.37 12.15
C LYS A 34 -3.88 -5.46 11.73
N LEU A 35 -4.50 -5.77 10.60
CA LEU A 35 -5.64 -5.03 10.06
C LEU A 35 -6.98 -5.36 10.74
N LYS A 36 -6.97 -6.20 11.80
CA LYS A 36 -8.17 -6.66 12.54
C LYS A 36 -9.26 -7.21 11.63
N PHE A 37 -8.86 -7.87 10.55
CA PHE A 37 -9.78 -8.37 9.55
C PHE A 37 -10.73 -9.43 10.13
N ARG A 38 -12.04 -9.27 9.90
CA ARG A 38 -13.08 -10.18 10.42
C ARG A 38 -13.49 -11.21 9.36
N LEU A 39 -12.71 -12.28 9.26
CA LEU A 39 -13.00 -13.46 8.44
C LEU A 39 -14.44 -14.04 8.58
N PRO A 40 -15.06 -14.13 9.77
CA PRO A 40 -16.32 -14.88 9.92
C PRO A 40 -17.51 -14.26 9.16
N ARG A 41 -17.49 -12.97 8.83
CA ARG A 41 -18.58 -12.33 8.07
C ARG A 41 -18.62 -12.79 6.61
N ILE A 42 -17.45 -12.95 5.97
CA ILE A 42 -17.37 -13.49 4.60
C ILE A 42 -17.81 -14.94 4.60
N CYS A 43 -17.38 -15.74 5.58
CA CYS A 43 -17.81 -17.12 5.71
C CYS A 43 -19.33 -17.22 5.89
N LEU A 44 -19.92 -16.39 6.76
CA LEU A 44 -21.38 -16.39 6.98
C LEU A 44 -22.16 -16.03 5.70
N ALA A 45 -21.74 -14.98 4.99
CA ALA A 45 -22.36 -14.61 3.72
C ALA A 45 -22.16 -15.69 2.64
N GLY A 46 -20.99 -16.34 2.63
CA GLY A 46 -20.72 -17.52 1.80
C GLY A 46 -21.67 -18.68 2.11
N ILE A 47 -21.93 -18.98 3.39
CA ILE A 47 -22.90 -20.01 3.82
C ILE A 47 -24.29 -19.66 3.32
N THR A 48 -24.75 -18.41 3.49
CA THR A 48 -26.09 -18.01 3.01
C THR A 48 -26.23 -18.16 1.51
N LEU A 49 -25.19 -17.85 0.75
CA LEU A 49 -25.18 -18.02 -0.70
C LEU A 49 -25.13 -19.50 -1.10
N ALA A 50 -24.35 -20.32 -0.39
CA ALA A 50 -24.28 -21.76 -0.59
C ALA A 50 -25.66 -22.42 -0.41
N VAL A 51 -26.39 -22.04 0.63
CA VAL A 51 -27.75 -22.54 0.88
C VAL A 51 -28.69 -22.15 -0.27
N LEU A 52 -28.70 -20.88 -0.69
CA LEU A 52 -29.52 -20.44 -1.83
C LEU A 52 -29.15 -21.16 -3.14
N GLU A 53 -27.87 -21.46 -3.33
CA GLU A 53 -27.37 -22.16 -4.50
C GLU A 53 -27.84 -23.62 -4.54
N ILE A 54 -27.79 -24.32 -3.40
CA ILE A 54 -28.29 -25.69 -3.27
C ILE A 54 -29.81 -25.72 -3.49
N ILE A 55 -30.56 -24.80 -2.87
CA ILE A 55 -32.02 -24.69 -3.05
C ILE A 55 -32.36 -24.45 -4.52
N ALA A 56 -31.63 -23.54 -5.20
CA ALA A 56 -31.84 -23.26 -6.62
C ALA A 56 -31.58 -24.49 -7.50
N LEU A 57 -30.54 -25.29 -7.22
CA LEU A 57 -30.24 -26.52 -7.96
C LEU A 57 -31.31 -27.59 -7.78
N LEU A 58 -31.79 -27.79 -6.54
CA LEU A 58 -32.86 -28.75 -6.23
C LEU A 58 -34.20 -28.35 -6.86
N LEU A 59 -34.55 -27.06 -6.79
CA LEU A 59 -35.76 -26.52 -7.42
C LEU A 59 -35.72 -26.73 -8.93
N LEU A 60 -34.58 -26.47 -9.58
CA LEU A 60 -34.43 -26.65 -11.01
C LEU A 60 -34.58 -28.12 -11.42
N ALA A 61 -33.98 -29.06 -10.66
CA ALA A 61 -34.15 -30.49 -10.89
C ALA A 61 -35.62 -30.92 -10.80
N SER A 62 -36.36 -30.42 -9.80
CA SER A 62 -37.79 -30.71 -9.64
C SER A 62 -38.65 -30.08 -10.73
N PHE A 63 -38.38 -28.83 -11.10
CA PHE A 63 -39.11 -28.12 -12.13
C PHE A 63 -39.03 -28.84 -13.49
N VAL A 64 -37.83 -29.36 -13.83
CA VAL A 64 -37.66 -30.13 -15.05
C VAL A 64 -38.38 -31.49 -14.96
N ASN A 65 -38.41 -32.12 -13.78
CA ASN A 65 -39.15 -33.36 -13.57
C ASN A 65 -40.65 -33.20 -13.84
N THR A 66 -41.26 -32.14 -13.29
CA THR A 66 -42.69 -31.85 -13.48
C THR A 66 -42.99 -31.43 -14.92
N ALA A 67 -42.10 -30.67 -15.57
CA ALA A 67 -42.22 -30.31 -16.97
C ALA A 67 -42.26 -31.53 -17.91
N LEU A 68 -41.43 -32.54 -17.62
CA LEU A 68 -41.32 -33.75 -18.45
C LEU A 68 -42.34 -34.85 -18.11
N GLN A 69 -43.24 -34.60 -17.15
CA GLN A 69 -44.27 -35.56 -16.71
C GLN A 69 -43.71 -36.95 -16.38
N GLN A 70 -42.47 -37.02 -15.91
CA GLN A 70 -41.83 -38.27 -15.49
C GLN A 70 -42.52 -38.79 -14.22
N PRO A 71 -42.64 -40.11 -14.02
CA PRO A 71 -43.24 -40.68 -12.81
C PRO A 71 -42.52 -40.14 -11.56
N LYS A 72 -43.28 -39.92 -10.48
CA LYS A 72 -42.74 -39.45 -9.19
C LYS A 72 -41.59 -40.38 -8.78
N VAL A 73 -40.40 -39.81 -8.74
CA VAL A 73 -39.16 -40.53 -8.41
C VAL A 73 -39.22 -40.97 -6.95
N GLU A 74 -38.91 -42.23 -6.66
CA GLU A 74 -38.59 -42.69 -5.31
C GLU A 74 -37.10 -42.39 -5.04
N GLY A 75 -36.79 -41.56 -4.04
CA GLY A 75 -35.41 -41.18 -3.71
C GLY A 75 -35.28 -39.95 -2.80
N ILE A 76 -34.05 -39.57 -2.46
CA ILE A 76 -33.76 -38.45 -1.52
C ILE A 76 -34.23 -37.08 -2.08
N SER A 77 -34.26 -36.94 -3.41
CA SER A 77 -34.86 -35.78 -4.08
C SER A 77 -36.37 -35.66 -3.80
N ALA A 78 -37.07 -36.80 -3.67
CA ALA A 78 -38.47 -36.85 -3.29
C ALA A 78 -38.67 -36.41 -1.83
N ASN A 79 -37.80 -36.85 -0.89
CA ASN A 79 -37.87 -36.46 0.51
C ASN A 79 -37.66 -34.95 0.75
N VAL A 80 -36.75 -34.31 0.01
CA VAL A 80 -36.54 -32.86 0.11
C VAL A 80 -37.69 -32.10 -0.53
N LEU A 81 -38.23 -32.60 -1.66
CA LEU A 81 -39.40 -32.01 -2.31
C LEU A 81 -40.69 -32.15 -1.50
N GLU A 82 -40.81 -33.24 -0.76
CA GLU A 82 -41.92 -33.51 0.15
C GLU A 82 -41.80 -32.69 1.45
N TYR A 83 -40.58 -32.52 1.98
CA TYR A 83 -40.31 -31.68 3.17
C TYR A 83 -40.60 -30.18 2.95
N PHE A 84 -40.34 -29.67 1.74
CA PHE A 84 -40.68 -28.29 1.38
C PHE A 84 -42.09 -28.14 0.77
N HIS A 85 -42.90 -29.21 0.73
CA HIS A 85 -44.21 -29.26 0.06
C HIS A 85 -44.21 -28.83 -1.42
N LEU A 86 -43.05 -28.82 -2.07
CA LEU A 86 -42.87 -28.38 -3.46
C LEU A 86 -43.48 -29.37 -4.46
N SER A 87 -43.59 -30.65 -4.08
CA SER A 87 -44.24 -31.69 -4.88
C SER A 87 -45.77 -31.55 -5.00
N ALA A 88 -46.39 -30.71 -4.16
CA ALA A 88 -47.83 -30.41 -4.19
C ALA A 88 -48.18 -29.16 -5.02
N LEU A 89 -47.18 -28.35 -5.39
CA LEU A 89 -47.37 -27.14 -6.16
C LEU A 89 -47.61 -27.44 -7.64
N SER A 90 -48.49 -26.65 -8.26
CA SER A 90 -48.68 -26.65 -9.71
C SER A 90 -47.40 -26.19 -10.45
N PHE A 91 -47.27 -26.56 -11.72
CA PHE A 91 -46.15 -26.12 -12.57
C PHE A 91 -45.99 -24.60 -12.59
N ALA A 92 -47.10 -23.85 -12.59
CA ALA A 92 -47.10 -22.39 -12.54
C ALA A 92 -46.51 -21.84 -11.23
N GLU A 93 -46.88 -22.41 -10.09
CA GLU A 93 -46.36 -22.01 -8.79
C GLU A 93 -44.87 -22.35 -8.63
N GLN A 94 -44.45 -23.54 -9.09
CA GLN A 94 -43.03 -23.93 -9.11
C GLN A 94 -42.19 -22.98 -9.97
N SER A 95 -42.73 -22.51 -11.10
CA SER A 95 -42.07 -21.53 -11.98
C SER A 95 -41.80 -20.22 -11.25
N ILE A 96 -42.80 -19.69 -10.53
CA ILE A 96 -42.69 -18.43 -9.77
C ILE A 96 -41.64 -18.56 -8.66
N VAL A 97 -41.68 -19.66 -7.89
CA VAL A 97 -40.72 -19.93 -6.81
C VAL A 97 -39.29 -20.05 -7.36
N CYS A 98 -39.10 -20.74 -8.48
CA CYS A 98 -37.79 -20.83 -9.14
C CYS A 98 -37.25 -19.44 -9.48
N VAL A 99 -38.03 -18.64 -10.22
CA VAL A 99 -37.61 -17.28 -10.62
C VAL A 99 -37.26 -16.44 -9.41
N PHE A 100 -38.09 -16.47 -8.35
CA PHE A 100 -37.85 -15.73 -7.12
C PHE A 100 -36.53 -16.14 -6.45
N VAL A 101 -36.26 -17.44 -6.29
CA VAL A 101 -35.01 -17.93 -5.68
C VAL A 101 -33.79 -17.57 -6.52
N PHE A 102 -33.87 -17.67 -7.86
CA PHE A 102 -32.78 -17.25 -8.74
C PHE A 102 -32.49 -15.74 -8.65
N ILE A 103 -33.53 -14.91 -8.53
CA ILE A 103 -33.38 -13.46 -8.31
C ILE A 103 -32.75 -13.18 -6.94
N LEU A 104 -33.24 -13.83 -5.87
CA LEU A 104 -32.69 -13.67 -4.52
C LEU A 104 -31.22 -14.08 -4.48
N ARG A 105 -30.88 -15.22 -5.09
CA ARG A 105 -29.52 -15.71 -5.24
C ARG A 105 -28.64 -14.72 -6.02
N PHE A 106 -29.15 -14.12 -7.09
CA PHE A 106 -28.42 -13.10 -7.87
C PHE A 106 -28.05 -11.89 -7.00
N PHE A 107 -29.01 -11.33 -6.26
CA PHE A 107 -28.75 -10.21 -5.36
C PHE A 107 -27.82 -10.58 -4.19
N ALA A 108 -27.97 -11.78 -3.62
CA ALA A 108 -27.07 -12.28 -2.58
C ALA A 108 -25.62 -12.41 -3.10
N GLY A 109 -25.45 -12.91 -4.32
CA GLY A 109 -24.14 -12.99 -5.00
C GLY A 109 -23.51 -11.62 -5.23
N LEU A 110 -24.28 -10.65 -5.76
CA LEU A 110 -23.82 -9.27 -5.94
C LEU A 110 -23.42 -8.62 -4.61
N SER A 111 -24.21 -8.83 -3.56
CA SER A 111 -23.93 -8.30 -2.22
C SER A 111 -22.62 -8.86 -1.66
N LEU A 112 -22.41 -10.18 -1.76
CA LEU A 112 -21.15 -10.82 -1.36
C LEU A 112 -19.95 -10.27 -2.15
N GLN A 113 -20.09 -10.13 -3.47
CA GLN A 113 -19.02 -9.59 -4.32
C GLN A 113 -18.68 -8.15 -3.93
N ASN A 114 -19.69 -7.29 -3.76
CA ASN A 114 -19.49 -5.91 -3.32
C ASN A 114 -18.83 -5.84 -1.92
N TYR A 115 -19.25 -6.72 -1.00
CA TYR A 115 -18.65 -6.81 0.33
C TYR A 115 -17.16 -7.17 0.28
N ILE A 116 -16.77 -8.14 -0.57
CA ILE A 116 -15.36 -8.53 -0.76
C ILE A 116 -14.54 -7.35 -1.30
N LEU A 117 -15.07 -6.62 -2.30
CA LEU A 117 -14.40 -5.44 -2.88
C LEU A 117 -14.23 -4.32 -1.85
N LEU A 118 -15.27 -4.03 -1.06
CA LEU A 118 -15.23 -3.04 0.01
C LEU A 118 -14.18 -3.40 1.06
N GLN A 119 -14.15 -4.67 1.50
CA GLN A 119 -13.15 -5.14 2.46
C GLN A 119 -11.73 -5.05 1.90
N SER A 120 -11.52 -5.43 0.64
CA SER A 120 -10.21 -5.28 -0.02
C SER A 120 -9.76 -3.81 -0.04
N ALA A 121 -10.64 -2.89 -0.44
CA ALA A 121 -10.33 -1.46 -0.47
C ALA A 121 -9.99 -0.90 0.91
N GLN A 122 -10.73 -1.27 1.95
CA GLN A 122 -10.46 -0.85 3.34
C GLN A 122 -9.08 -1.35 3.82
N LEU A 123 -8.74 -2.60 3.51
CA LEU A 123 -7.44 -3.18 3.86
C LEU A 123 -6.30 -2.50 3.10
N GLN A 124 -6.47 -2.20 1.81
CA GLN A 124 -5.49 -1.44 1.02
C GLN A 124 -5.25 -0.05 1.63
N THR A 125 -6.31 0.68 1.99
CA THR A 125 -6.19 2.00 2.64
C THR A 125 -5.43 1.92 3.95
N ALA A 126 -5.77 0.95 4.81
CA ALA A 126 -5.08 0.76 6.07
C ALA A 126 -3.60 0.38 5.87
N LEU A 127 -3.29 -0.44 4.86
CA LEU A 127 -1.93 -0.82 4.51
C LEU A 127 -1.12 0.39 4.02
N ARG A 128 -1.70 1.24 3.16
CA ARG A 128 -1.06 2.50 2.69
C ARG A 128 -0.71 3.41 3.86
N LEU A 129 -1.64 3.59 4.80
CA LEU A 129 -1.41 4.43 5.98
C LEU A 129 -0.32 3.86 6.90
N LEU A 130 -0.29 2.54 7.09
CA LEU A 130 0.74 1.88 7.89
C LEU A 130 2.12 1.97 7.24
N LEU A 131 2.21 1.73 5.93
CA LEU A 131 3.46 1.86 5.17
C LEU A 131 3.98 3.30 5.15
N PHE A 132 3.09 4.28 4.98
CA PHE A 132 3.46 5.69 5.01
C PHE A 132 3.99 6.11 6.38
N ARG A 133 3.34 5.67 7.48
CA ARG A 133 3.84 5.87 8.85
C ARG A 133 5.18 5.18 9.08
N SER A 134 5.32 3.92 8.64
CA SER A 134 6.59 3.17 8.70
C SER A 134 7.72 3.92 7.99
N ALA A 135 7.47 4.42 6.78
CA ALA A 135 8.45 5.18 6.01
C ALA A 135 8.91 6.46 6.75
N ILE A 136 7.98 7.13 7.43
CA ILE A 136 8.27 8.34 8.21
C ILE A 136 9.04 8.01 9.51
N ASP A 137 8.68 6.94 10.20
CA ASP A 137 9.26 6.60 11.51
C ASP A 137 10.63 5.90 11.41
N ASN A 138 11.00 5.40 10.24
CA ASN A 138 12.25 4.68 9.96
C ASN A 138 13.23 5.48 9.08
N ARG A 139 13.09 6.81 8.99
CA ARG A 139 13.93 7.70 8.17
C ARG A 139 15.44 7.48 8.33
N GLY A 140 15.91 7.14 9.53
CA GLY A 140 17.34 6.89 9.79
C GLY A 140 17.91 5.55 9.28
N LEU A 141 17.07 4.63 8.79
CA LEU A 141 17.50 3.38 8.14
C LEU A 141 17.70 3.52 6.63
N VAL A 142 17.26 4.64 6.03
CA VAL A 142 17.50 4.92 4.61
C VAL A 142 18.95 5.38 4.45
N THR A 143 19.85 4.41 4.36
CA THR A 143 21.25 4.66 4.05
C THR A 143 21.36 5.19 2.62
N ASN A 144 21.81 6.45 2.48
CA ASN A 144 22.39 7.06 1.29
C ASN A 144 21.79 6.65 -0.06
N GLU A 145 20.65 7.25 -0.44
CA GLU A 145 20.23 7.51 -1.83
C GLU A 145 18.83 8.19 -1.80
N GLU A 146 18.76 9.44 -1.32
CA GLU A 146 17.50 10.18 -1.08
C GLU A 146 16.59 10.31 -2.32
N GLN A 147 17.18 10.30 -3.52
CA GLN A 147 16.42 10.38 -4.78
C GLN A 147 15.88 9.03 -5.29
N LYS A 148 16.63 7.92 -5.13
CA LYS A 148 16.12 6.59 -5.49
C LYS A 148 15.11 6.07 -4.45
N ALA A 149 15.25 6.50 -3.19
CA ALA A 149 14.35 6.12 -2.11
C ALA A 149 12.92 6.68 -2.27
N SER A 150 12.74 7.94 -2.67
CA SER A 150 11.39 8.55 -2.75
C SER A 150 10.52 7.92 -3.85
N GLY A 151 11.08 7.70 -5.04
CA GLY A 151 10.38 7.02 -6.13
C GLY A 151 10.02 5.58 -5.79
N ALA A 152 10.96 4.81 -5.23
CA ALA A 152 10.74 3.43 -4.81
C ALA A 152 9.73 3.32 -3.66
N ILE A 153 9.75 4.22 -2.67
CA ILE A 153 8.79 4.25 -1.56
C ILE A 153 7.39 4.57 -2.08
N SER A 154 7.26 5.60 -2.93
CA SER A 154 5.98 5.95 -3.56
C SER A 154 5.43 4.79 -4.39
N ASP A 155 6.31 4.10 -5.12
CA ASP A 155 5.95 2.92 -5.88
C ASP A 155 5.37 1.81 -4.99
N VAL A 156 6.05 1.51 -3.88
CA VAL A 156 5.58 0.49 -2.94
C VAL A 156 4.22 0.88 -2.35
N ILE A 157 4.08 2.11 -1.87
CA ILE A 157 2.85 2.59 -1.21
C ILE A 157 1.67 2.64 -2.17
N VAL A 158 1.85 3.14 -3.39
CA VAL A 158 0.76 3.36 -4.33
C VAL A 158 0.55 2.17 -5.25
N ARG A 159 1.56 1.81 -6.05
CA ARG A 159 1.44 0.78 -7.08
C ARG A 159 1.42 -0.61 -6.46
N GLN A 160 2.43 -0.97 -5.67
CA GLN A 160 2.57 -2.34 -5.15
C GLN A 160 1.46 -2.72 -4.19
N VAL A 161 1.00 -1.82 -3.31
CA VAL A 161 -0.21 -2.07 -2.49
C VAL A 161 -1.45 -2.31 -3.35
N THR A 162 -1.60 -1.58 -4.46
CA THR A 162 -2.73 -1.78 -5.38
C THR A 162 -2.64 -3.15 -6.08
N HIS A 163 -1.45 -3.55 -6.51
CA HIS A 163 -1.20 -4.89 -7.06
C HIS A 163 -1.41 -6.00 -6.02
N LEU A 164 -1.01 -5.79 -4.77
CA LEU A 164 -1.27 -6.72 -3.67
C LEU A 164 -2.78 -6.84 -3.40
N GLY A 165 -3.50 -5.72 -3.43
CA GLY A 165 -4.95 -5.67 -3.31
C GLY A 165 -5.67 -6.48 -4.38
N LYS A 166 -5.46 -6.14 -5.65
CA LYS A 166 -6.12 -6.80 -6.78
C LYS A 166 -5.59 -8.20 -7.09
N GLY A 167 -4.30 -8.42 -6.86
CA GLY A 167 -3.59 -9.64 -7.23
C GLY A 167 -3.54 -10.70 -6.13
N ILE A 168 -3.64 -10.33 -4.86
CA ILE A 168 -3.58 -11.30 -3.76
C ILE A 168 -4.85 -11.25 -2.93
N LEU A 169 -5.20 -10.06 -2.44
CA LEU A 169 -6.25 -9.93 -1.44
C LEU A 169 -7.64 -10.23 -2.01
N GLU A 170 -8.02 -9.63 -3.14
CA GLU A 170 -9.31 -9.88 -3.77
C GLU A 170 -9.50 -11.35 -4.18
N PRO A 171 -8.56 -12.00 -4.92
CA PRO A 171 -8.69 -13.40 -5.28
C PRO A 171 -8.72 -14.31 -4.05
N PHE A 172 -7.93 -14.03 -3.01
CA PHE A 172 -7.92 -14.80 -1.77
C PHE A 172 -9.26 -14.73 -1.03
N LEU A 173 -9.81 -13.53 -0.84
CA LEU A 173 -11.10 -13.36 -0.16
C LEU A 173 -12.25 -13.99 -0.97
N ARG A 174 -12.19 -13.90 -2.30
CA ARG A 174 -13.15 -14.57 -3.19
C ARG A 174 -13.07 -16.09 -3.07
N ALA A 175 -11.86 -16.65 -3.15
CA ALA A 175 -11.64 -18.08 -3.00
C ALA A 175 -12.10 -18.62 -1.64
N LEU A 176 -11.93 -17.85 -0.55
CA LEU A 176 -12.47 -18.23 0.75
C LEU A 176 -14.01 -18.31 0.75
N GLY A 177 -14.69 -17.32 0.17
CA GLY A 177 -16.15 -17.33 0.04
C GLY A 177 -16.65 -18.48 -0.82
N GLU A 178 -16.00 -18.72 -1.96
CA GLU A 178 -16.36 -19.80 -2.89
C GLU A 178 -16.01 -21.19 -2.36
N LEU A 179 -14.96 -21.34 -1.55
CA LEU A 179 -14.66 -22.61 -0.88
C LEU A 179 -15.82 -23.05 0.01
N VAL A 180 -16.45 -22.12 0.72
CA VAL A 180 -17.65 -22.40 1.54
C VAL A 180 -18.81 -22.86 0.65
N ILE A 181 -19.02 -22.23 -0.51
CA ILE A 181 -20.04 -22.61 -1.48
C ILE A 181 -19.75 -24.00 -2.05
N LEU A 182 -18.50 -24.27 -2.41
CA LEU A 182 -18.05 -25.58 -2.90
C LEU A 182 -18.34 -26.68 -1.88
N LEU A 183 -17.96 -26.47 -0.61
CA LEU A 183 -18.24 -27.44 0.45
C LEU A 183 -19.74 -27.69 0.62
N GLY A 184 -20.57 -26.65 0.50
CA GLY A 184 -22.02 -26.79 0.49
C GLY A 184 -22.53 -27.64 -0.69
N ILE A 185 -22.09 -27.34 -1.92
CA ILE A 185 -22.49 -28.10 -3.12
C ILE A 185 -22.02 -29.55 -3.03
N LEU A 186 -20.77 -29.79 -2.63
CA LEU A 186 -20.23 -31.15 -2.47
C LEU A 186 -20.98 -31.93 -1.39
N SER A 187 -21.37 -31.27 -0.30
CA SER A 187 -22.23 -31.89 0.72
C SER A 187 -23.59 -32.26 0.15
N ALA A 188 -24.21 -31.40 -0.67
CA ALA A 188 -25.48 -31.71 -1.31
C ALA A 188 -25.35 -32.87 -2.31
N VAL A 189 -24.28 -32.89 -3.12
CA VAL A 189 -23.97 -34.00 -4.05
C VAL A 189 -23.73 -35.30 -3.30
N PHE A 190 -23.05 -35.28 -2.15
CA PHE A 190 -22.86 -36.47 -1.31
C PHE A 190 -24.20 -37.09 -0.90
N PHE A 191 -25.17 -36.28 -0.47
CA PHE A 191 -26.48 -36.78 -0.07
C PHE A 191 -27.34 -37.25 -1.26
N VAL A 192 -27.14 -36.71 -2.46
CA VAL A 192 -27.89 -37.15 -3.66
C VAL A 192 -27.28 -38.42 -4.28
N SER A 193 -25.96 -38.44 -4.50
CA SER A 193 -25.25 -39.58 -5.09
C SER A 193 -23.80 -39.64 -4.61
N PRO A 194 -23.49 -40.47 -3.59
CA PRO A 194 -22.12 -40.65 -3.10
C PRO A 194 -21.16 -41.21 -4.15
N ILE A 195 -21.65 -42.09 -5.03
CA ILE A 195 -20.86 -42.72 -6.10
C ILE A 195 -20.41 -41.66 -7.11
N PHE A 196 -21.31 -40.75 -7.49
CA PHE A 196 -20.97 -39.64 -8.37
C PHE A 196 -19.88 -38.76 -7.76
N LEU A 197 -20.00 -38.41 -6.47
CA LEU A 197 -18.99 -37.60 -5.78
C LEU A 197 -17.62 -38.29 -5.79
N LEU A 198 -17.57 -39.60 -5.53
CA LEU A 198 -16.34 -40.39 -5.56
C LEU A 198 -15.69 -40.36 -6.94
N LEU A 199 -16.47 -40.61 -8.00
CA LEU A 199 -15.99 -40.57 -9.38
C LEU A 199 -15.49 -39.16 -9.75
N MET A 200 -16.20 -38.12 -9.31
CA MET A 200 -15.81 -36.74 -9.55
C MET A 200 -14.47 -36.41 -8.87
N MET A 201 -14.29 -36.83 -7.62
CA MET A 201 -13.02 -36.66 -6.91
C MET A 201 -11.88 -37.47 -7.53
N LEU A 202 -12.16 -38.67 -8.03
CA LEU A 202 -11.15 -39.54 -8.65
C LEU A 202 -10.71 -39.03 -10.03
N VAL A 203 -11.56 -38.33 -10.76
CA VAL A 203 -11.23 -37.78 -12.09
C VAL A 203 -10.72 -36.34 -11.99
N ILE A 204 -11.45 -35.45 -11.34
CA ILE A 204 -11.16 -34.00 -11.37
C ILE A 204 -9.93 -33.66 -10.49
N THR A 205 -9.81 -34.25 -9.30
CA THR A 205 -8.73 -33.89 -8.36
C THR A 205 -7.34 -34.24 -8.88
N PRO A 206 -7.07 -35.42 -9.47
CA PRO A 206 -5.75 -35.73 -10.05
C PRO A 206 -5.39 -34.84 -11.23
N ILE A 207 -6.36 -34.51 -12.08
CA ILE A 207 -6.17 -33.60 -13.22
C ILE A 207 -5.80 -32.21 -12.71
N PHE A 208 -6.53 -31.71 -11.73
CA PHE A 208 -6.27 -30.43 -11.08
C PHE A 208 -4.88 -30.39 -10.41
N LEU A 209 -4.53 -31.45 -9.67
CA LEU A 209 -3.24 -31.55 -9.00
C LEU A 209 -2.08 -31.65 -10.01
N PHE A 210 -2.21 -32.48 -11.04
CA PHE A 210 -1.22 -32.60 -12.11
C PHE A 210 -0.98 -31.25 -12.80
N TYR A 211 -2.06 -30.52 -13.08
CA TYR A 211 -1.98 -29.18 -13.66
C TYR A 211 -1.20 -28.23 -12.74
N ILE A 212 -1.61 -28.10 -11.46
CA ILE A 212 -0.95 -27.20 -10.51
C ILE A 212 0.55 -27.52 -10.40
N LEU A 213 0.90 -28.80 -10.27
CA LEU A 213 2.29 -29.22 -10.09
C LEU A 213 3.15 -28.96 -11.33
N LYS A 214 2.61 -29.16 -12.54
CA LYS A 214 3.35 -28.95 -13.79
C LYS A 214 3.49 -27.48 -14.17
N PHE A 215 2.40 -26.70 -14.07
CA PHE A 215 2.38 -25.32 -14.56
C PHE A 215 2.90 -24.29 -13.56
N LYS A 216 3.01 -24.63 -12.27
CA LYS A 216 3.56 -23.76 -11.21
C LYS A 216 4.93 -23.17 -11.55
N GLY A 217 5.88 -24.01 -11.96
CA GLY A 217 7.24 -23.56 -12.23
C GLY A 217 7.31 -22.59 -13.40
N LEU A 218 6.48 -22.82 -14.42
CA LEU A 218 6.43 -21.99 -15.62
C LEU A 218 5.74 -20.66 -15.34
N SER A 219 4.60 -20.69 -14.65
CA SER A 219 3.84 -19.50 -14.23
C SER A 219 4.70 -18.57 -13.35
N ARG A 220 5.42 -19.13 -12.36
CA ARG A 220 6.35 -18.35 -11.53
C ARG A 220 7.45 -17.69 -12.36
N ARG A 221 8.12 -18.45 -13.23
CA ARG A 221 9.23 -17.93 -14.03
C ARG A 221 8.82 -16.78 -14.95
N PHE A 222 7.66 -16.88 -15.60
CA PHE A 222 7.15 -15.80 -16.46
C PHE A 222 6.54 -14.64 -15.67
N GLY A 223 5.97 -14.90 -14.50
CA GLY A 223 5.52 -13.85 -13.59
C GLY A 223 6.66 -13.01 -13.04
N ASP A 224 7.74 -13.65 -12.57
CA ASP A 224 8.94 -12.97 -12.11
C ASP A 224 9.56 -12.14 -13.23
N LYS A 225 9.67 -12.69 -14.45
CA LYS A 225 10.15 -11.95 -15.62
C LYS A 225 9.26 -10.78 -16.01
N SER A 226 7.94 -10.94 -15.95
CA SER A 226 6.99 -9.87 -16.26
C SER A 226 7.17 -8.70 -15.29
N ASN A 227 7.20 -8.99 -13.98
CA ASN A 227 7.45 -7.99 -12.94
C ASN A 227 8.80 -7.29 -13.12
N GLN A 228 9.88 -8.02 -13.43
CA GLN A 228 11.19 -7.44 -13.71
C GLN A 228 11.17 -6.51 -14.93
N SER A 229 10.56 -6.94 -16.04
CA SER A 229 10.44 -6.08 -17.23
C SER A 229 9.53 -4.86 -17.01
N LEU A 230 8.54 -4.96 -16.13
CA LEU A 230 7.69 -3.83 -15.74
C LEU A 230 8.46 -2.81 -14.88
N GLU A 231 9.32 -3.31 -13.98
CA GLU A 231 10.20 -2.47 -13.17
C GLU A 231 11.18 -1.69 -14.06
N GLU A 232 11.88 -2.38 -14.97
CA GLU A 232 12.79 -1.75 -15.94
C GLU A 232 12.07 -0.73 -16.83
N LEU A 233 10.88 -1.06 -17.34
CA LEU A 233 10.06 -0.14 -18.14
C LEU A 233 9.67 1.11 -17.33
N SER A 234 9.27 0.92 -16.08
CA SER A 234 8.90 2.01 -15.18
C SER A 234 10.09 2.91 -14.85
N GLU A 235 11.26 2.33 -14.59
CA GLU A 235 12.49 3.07 -14.30
C GLU A 235 12.94 3.90 -15.50
N LEU A 236 12.97 3.30 -16.70
CA LEU A 236 13.28 4.01 -17.94
C LEU A 236 12.29 5.14 -18.21
N SER A 237 10.99 4.87 -18.07
CA SER A 237 9.95 5.88 -18.24
C SER A 237 10.13 7.05 -17.27
N ALA A 238 10.41 6.77 -16.00
CA ALA A 238 10.62 7.80 -14.98
C ALA A 238 11.87 8.64 -15.29
N ALA A 239 12.99 8.00 -15.64
CA ALA A 239 14.23 8.66 -16.00
C ALA A 239 14.07 9.57 -17.23
N PHE A 240 13.38 9.10 -18.27
CA PHE A 240 13.12 9.88 -19.47
C PHE A 240 12.17 11.06 -19.23
N CYS A 241 11.11 10.86 -18.44
CA CYS A 241 10.23 11.97 -18.04
C CYS A 241 10.96 13.02 -17.20
N ALA A 242 11.81 12.60 -16.26
CA ALA A 242 12.63 13.53 -15.47
C ALA A 242 13.62 14.31 -16.35
N GLY A 243 14.21 13.66 -17.36
CA GLY A 243 15.15 14.23 -18.31
C GLY A 243 14.54 14.84 -19.58
N TRP A 244 13.22 15.07 -19.65
CA TRP A 244 12.52 15.35 -20.92
C TRP A 244 13.12 16.50 -21.73
N ARG A 245 13.61 17.55 -21.07
CA ARG A 245 14.26 18.70 -21.74
C ARG A 245 15.50 18.30 -22.54
N GLN A 246 16.27 17.32 -22.06
CA GLN A 246 17.45 16.79 -22.77
C GLN A 246 17.02 15.92 -23.95
N LEU A 247 15.89 15.23 -23.83
CA LEU A 247 15.35 14.36 -24.89
C LEU A 247 14.76 15.12 -26.07
N CYS A 248 14.61 16.45 -25.99
CA CYS A 248 14.24 17.27 -27.14
C CYS A 248 15.30 17.27 -28.27
N VAL A 249 16.54 16.83 -27.97
CA VAL A 249 17.57 16.61 -28.99
C VAL A 249 17.16 15.44 -29.90
N PRO A 250 17.05 15.60 -31.22
CA PRO A 250 16.45 14.59 -32.11
C PRO A 250 17.05 13.18 -32.00
N VAL A 251 18.38 13.08 -31.89
CA VAL A 251 19.07 11.79 -31.73
C VAL A 251 18.71 11.12 -30.41
N LEU A 252 18.63 11.89 -29.32
CA LEU A 252 18.26 11.38 -28.00
C LEU A 252 16.77 11.01 -27.94
N HIS A 253 15.90 11.76 -28.62
CA HIS A 253 14.49 11.43 -28.79
C HIS A 253 14.31 10.06 -29.45
N ILE A 254 14.93 9.84 -30.62
CA ILE A 254 14.80 8.58 -31.36
C ILE A 254 15.35 7.40 -30.54
N ASN A 255 16.52 7.59 -29.90
CA ASN A 255 17.13 6.54 -29.08
C ASN A 255 16.30 6.22 -27.84
N SER A 256 15.78 7.22 -27.12
CA SER A 256 14.93 7.00 -25.94
C SER A 256 13.62 6.29 -26.30
N VAL A 257 12.97 6.68 -27.40
CA VAL A 257 11.76 6.00 -27.89
C VAL A 257 12.05 4.54 -28.26
N SER A 258 13.18 4.25 -28.92
CA SER A 258 13.55 2.86 -29.26
C SER A 258 13.93 2.00 -28.05
N MET A 259 14.58 2.58 -27.04
CA MET A 259 14.84 1.91 -25.76
C MET A 259 13.53 1.57 -25.05
N LEU A 260 12.61 2.54 -24.97
CA LEU A 260 11.31 2.36 -24.32
C LEU A 260 10.44 1.35 -25.07
N SER A 261 10.45 1.38 -26.41
CA SER A 261 9.67 0.43 -27.22
C SER A 261 10.18 -1.00 -27.07
N LYS A 262 11.51 -1.20 -26.98
CA LYS A 262 12.11 -2.51 -26.71
C LYS A 262 11.71 -3.04 -25.33
N SER A 263 11.87 -2.24 -24.28
CA SER A 263 11.47 -2.62 -22.91
C SER A 263 9.96 -2.90 -22.82
N SER A 264 9.14 -2.09 -23.49
CA SER A 264 7.69 -2.30 -23.59
C SER A 264 7.33 -3.61 -24.30
N ALA A 265 8.03 -3.96 -25.39
CA ALA A 265 7.83 -5.22 -26.10
C ALA A 265 8.22 -6.44 -25.26
N ASP A 266 9.33 -6.35 -24.51
CA ASP A 266 9.77 -7.41 -23.60
C ASP A 266 8.76 -7.62 -22.46
N PHE A 267 8.26 -6.52 -21.86
CA PHE A 267 7.17 -6.57 -20.89
C PHE A 267 5.90 -7.21 -21.48
N ALA A 268 5.42 -6.72 -22.63
CA ALA A 268 4.22 -7.24 -23.28
C ALA A 268 4.33 -8.74 -23.59
N ARG A 269 5.51 -9.20 -24.04
CA ARG A 269 5.75 -10.63 -24.31
C ARG A 269 5.68 -11.47 -23.03
N ASN A 270 6.34 -11.02 -21.96
CA ASN A 270 6.39 -11.76 -20.69
C ASN A 270 5.03 -11.75 -19.99
N ASP A 271 4.36 -10.60 -19.96
CA ASP A 271 3.02 -10.42 -19.40
C ASP A 271 1.99 -11.28 -20.13
N ARG A 272 1.99 -11.28 -21.47
CA ARG A 272 1.11 -12.15 -22.27
C ARG A 272 1.28 -13.63 -21.90
N LEU A 273 2.54 -14.09 -21.80
CA LEU A 273 2.81 -15.48 -21.45
C LEU A 273 2.41 -15.80 -20.02
N ALA A 274 2.66 -14.89 -19.07
CA ALA A 274 2.23 -15.06 -17.69
C ALA A 274 0.71 -15.13 -17.56
N ASN A 275 -0.02 -14.22 -18.22
CA ASN A 275 -1.49 -14.16 -18.21
C ASN A 275 -2.11 -15.38 -18.91
N LEU A 276 -1.52 -15.83 -20.02
CA LEU A 276 -1.96 -17.06 -20.70
C LEU A 276 -1.81 -18.28 -19.79
N LEU A 277 -0.67 -18.41 -19.10
CA LEU A 277 -0.42 -19.52 -18.16
C LEU A 277 -1.32 -19.44 -16.92
N SER A 278 -1.72 -18.23 -16.52
CA SER A 278 -2.68 -18.03 -15.43
C SER A 278 -4.11 -18.36 -15.83
N GLY A 279 -4.52 -18.08 -17.07
CA GLY A 279 -5.87 -18.33 -17.58
C GLY A 279 -6.10 -19.73 -18.15
N ALA A 280 -5.04 -20.41 -18.58
CA ALA A 280 -5.09 -21.77 -19.14
C ALA A 280 -5.80 -22.85 -18.28
N PRO A 281 -5.72 -22.88 -16.92
CA PRO A 281 -6.31 -23.97 -16.13
C PRO A 281 -7.81 -24.09 -16.35
N ARG A 282 -8.48 -22.97 -16.59
CA ARG A 282 -9.92 -22.91 -16.80
C ARG A 282 -10.37 -23.76 -17.97
N TYR A 283 -9.70 -23.66 -19.10
CA TYR A 283 -10.08 -24.40 -20.31
C TYR A 283 -9.89 -25.92 -20.15
N PHE A 284 -8.84 -26.34 -19.43
CA PHE A 284 -8.65 -27.75 -19.10
C PHE A 284 -9.77 -28.25 -18.19
N LEU A 285 -10.10 -27.51 -17.13
CA LEU A 285 -11.17 -27.87 -16.21
C LEU A 285 -12.53 -27.94 -16.92
N GLU A 286 -12.83 -26.98 -17.80
CA GLU A 286 -14.03 -26.96 -18.64
C GLU A 286 -14.12 -28.23 -19.50
N LEU A 287 -13.04 -28.57 -20.21
CA LEU A 287 -12.98 -29.74 -21.08
C LEU A 287 -13.19 -31.04 -20.30
N PHE A 288 -12.45 -31.24 -19.21
CA PHE A 288 -12.51 -32.49 -18.45
C PHE A 288 -13.84 -32.65 -17.70
N LEU A 289 -14.41 -31.57 -17.18
CA LEU A 289 -15.73 -31.60 -16.57
C LEU A 289 -16.81 -31.91 -17.61
N ALA A 290 -16.73 -31.32 -18.81
CA ALA A 290 -17.67 -31.61 -19.89
C ALA A 290 -17.61 -33.09 -20.30
N ILE A 291 -16.40 -33.63 -20.51
CA ILE A 291 -16.20 -35.06 -20.81
C ILE A 291 -16.75 -35.92 -19.67
N PHE A 292 -16.45 -35.58 -18.41
CA PHE A 292 -16.94 -36.30 -17.23
C PHE A 292 -18.47 -36.33 -17.16
N LEU A 293 -19.14 -35.19 -17.37
CA LEU A 293 -20.59 -35.10 -17.41
C LEU A 293 -21.19 -35.92 -18.55
N ILE A 294 -20.60 -35.88 -19.76
CA ILE A 294 -21.08 -36.68 -20.90
C ILE A 294 -20.96 -38.18 -20.61
N VAL A 295 -19.81 -38.62 -20.07
CA VAL A 295 -19.57 -40.03 -19.75
C VAL A 295 -20.55 -40.52 -18.69
N ILE A 296 -20.80 -39.73 -17.65
CA ILE A 296 -21.75 -40.10 -16.60
C ILE A 296 -23.17 -40.14 -17.12
N VAL A 297 -23.62 -39.12 -17.87
CA VAL A 297 -24.96 -39.11 -18.45
C VAL A 297 -25.16 -40.31 -19.40
N ALA A 298 -24.13 -40.69 -20.17
CA ALA A 298 -24.16 -41.87 -21.02
C ALA A 298 -24.25 -43.18 -20.20
N TRP A 299 -23.45 -43.30 -19.13
CA TRP A 299 -23.46 -44.46 -18.23
C TRP A 299 -24.81 -44.62 -17.53
N THR A 300 -25.37 -43.54 -17.01
CA THR A 300 -26.65 -43.55 -16.30
C THR A 300 -27.81 -43.84 -17.22
N SER A 301 -27.76 -43.33 -18.47
CA SER A 301 -28.75 -43.65 -19.50
C SER A 301 -28.74 -45.15 -19.85
N TYR A 302 -27.57 -45.78 -19.86
CA TYR A 302 -27.43 -47.22 -20.11
C TYR A 302 -27.87 -48.09 -18.92
N SER A 303 -27.46 -47.73 -17.71
CA SER A 303 -27.72 -48.51 -16.49
C SER A 303 -29.16 -48.38 -15.97
N LYS A 304 -29.90 -47.33 -16.34
CA LYS A 304 -31.25 -47.00 -15.82
C LYS A 304 -31.34 -46.87 -14.29
N GLU A 305 -30.19 -46.77 -13.60
CA GLU A 305 -30.11 -46.72 -12.15
C GLU A 305 -30.43 -45.34 -11.56
N MET A 306 -30.31 -44.27 -12.35
CA MET A 306 -30.54 -42.89 -11.89
C MET A 306 -31.77 -42.25 -12.51
N GLY A 307 -32.53 -41.51 -11.69
CA GLY A 307 -33.67 -40.72 -12.15
C GLY A 307 -33.22 -39.48 -12.92
N PHE A 308 -34.04 -39.05 -13.89
CA PHE A 308 -33.78 -37.82 -14.66
C PHE A 308 -33.53 -36.56 -13.79
N PRO A 309 -34.23 -36.34 -12.66
CA PRO A 309 -33.99 -35.18 -11.80
C PRO A 309 -32.60 -35.18 -11.14
N GLU A 310 -32.08 -36.36 -10.80
CA GLU A 310 -30.75 -36.50 -10.22
C GLU A 310 -29.69 -36.14 -11.26
N LEU A 311 -29.89 -36.51 -12.53
CA LEU A 311 -29.01 -36.10 -13.62
C LEU A 311 -29.02 -34.59 -13.83
N VAL A 312 -30.19 -33.95 -13.78
CA VAL A 312 -30.30 -32.49 -13.91
C VAL A 312 -29.61 -31.78 -12.74
N PHE A 313 -29.80 -32.27 -11.51
CA PHE A 313 -29.12 -31.75 -10.33
C PHE A 313 -27.60 -31.88 -10.45
N LEU A 314 -27.10 -33.06 -10.84
CA LEU A 314 -25.66 -33.33 -10.98
C LEU A 314 -25.02 -32.51 -12.10
N ALA A 315 -25.70 -32.36 -13.24
CA ALA A 315 -25.27 -31.49 -14.33
C ALA A 315 -25.21 -30.01 -13.88
N GLY A 316 -26.24 -29.54 -13.17
CA GLY A 316 -26.28 -28.20 -12.60
C GLY A 316 -25.18 -27.96 -11.56
N ALA A 317 -24.94 -28.92 -10.67
CA ALA A 317 -23.87 -28.88 -9.68
C ALA A 317 -22.49 -28.83 -10.36
N GLY A 318 -22.25 -29.66 -11.38
CA GLY A 318 -21.02 -29.62 -12.19
C GLY A 318 -20.77 -28.24 -12.80
N LEU A 319 -21.77 -27.67 -13.48
CA LEU A 319 -21.68 -26.33 -14.08
C LEU A 319 -21.40 -25.23 -13.05
N ARG A 320 -21.82 -25.40 -11.79
CA ARG A 320 -21.52 -24.45 -10.69
C ARG A 320 -20.18 -24.68 -10.01
N ILE A 321 -19.72 -25.92 -9.92
CA ILE A 321 -18.39 -26.24 -9.41
C ILE A 321 -17.31 -25.63 -10.29
N LEU A 322 -17.53 -25.56 -11.61
CA LEU A 322 -16.58 -25.01 -12.56
C LEU A 322 -16.08 -23.58 -12.23
N PRO A 323 -16.92 -22.54 -12.14
CA PRO A 323 -16.46 -21.19 -11.80
C PRO A 323 -15.77 -21.13 -10.43
N ILE A 324 -16.20 -21.96 -9.47
CA ILE A 324 -15.58 -22.01 -8.13
C ILE A 324 -14.16 -22.58 -8.20
N VAL A 325 -13.96 -23.73 -8.85
CA VAL A 325 -12.63 -24.34 -8.99
C VAL A 325 -11.70 -23.42 -9.78
N THR A 326 -12.20 -22.77 -10.83
CA THR A 326 -11.39 -21.83 -11.63
C THR A 326 -11.01 -20.58 -10.85
N SER A 327 -11.89 -20.03 -10.01
CA SER A 327 -11.58 -18.87 -9.18
C SER A 327 -10.63 -19.22 -8.03
N ILE A 328 -10.77 -20.40 -7.39
CA ILE A 328 -9.78 -20.94 -6.44
C ILE A 328 -8.41 -21.13 -7.12
N SER A 329 -8.40 -21.69 -8.33
CA SER A 329 -7.18 -21.83 -9.14
C SER A 329 -6.54 -20.48 -9.43
N ASN A 330 -7.34 -19.50 -9.85
CA ASN A 330 -6.88 -18.15 -10.14
C ASN A 330 -6.32 -17.48 -8.89
N ALA A 331 -6.93 -17.65 -7.72
CA ALA A 331 -6.40 -17.14 -6.47
C ALA A 331 -5.03 -17.73 -6.13
N PHE A 332 -4.86 -19.04 -6.32
CA PHE A 332 -3.59 -19.73 -6.09
C PHE A 332 -2.49 -19.27 -7.05
N ILE A 333 -2.81 -19.11 -8.34
CA ILE A 333 -1.85 -18.64 -9.34
C ILE A 333 -1.52 -17.16 -9.12
N SER A 334 -2.53 -16.34 -8.86
CA SER A 334 -2.36 -14.91 -8.63
C SER A 334 -1.54 -14.64 -7.37
N PHE A 335 -1.69 -15.44 -6.32
CA PHE A 335 -0.80 -15.40 -5.15
C PHE A 335 0.66 -15.66 -5.52
N GLN A 336 0.93 -16.67 -6.35
CA GLN A 336 2.28 -16.99 -6.78
C GLN A 336 2.89 -15.92 -7.70
N TYR A 337 2.09 -15.39 -8.62
CA TYR A 337 2.51 -14.32 -9.54
C TYR A 337 2.88 -13.03 -8.80
N ASN A 338 2.11 -12.66 -7.77
CA ASN A 338 2.29 -11.41 -7.02
C ASN A 338 3.20 -11.57 -5.79
N ARG A 339 3.89 -12.71 -5.64
CA ARG A 339 4.72 -13.00 -4.46
C ARG A 339 5.85 -11.98 -4.26
N ALA A 340 6.51 -11.56 -5.33
CA ALA A 340 7.59 -10.55 -5.25
C ALA A 340 7.08 -9.23 -4.64
N VAL A 341 5.89 -8.80 -5.05
CA VAL A 341 5.20 -7.62 -4.55
C VAL A 341 4.88 -7.75 -3.05
N LEU A 342 4.42 -8.93 -2.62
CA LEU A 342 4.18 -9.22 -1.20
C LEU A 342 5.47 -9.07 -0.38
N ASN A 343 6.59 -9.61 -0.86
CA ASN A 343 7.87 -9.53 -0.15
C ASN A 343 8.37 -8.08 -0.02
N ASN A 344 8.24 -7.27 -1.07
CA ASN A 344 8.62 -5.85 -1.02
C ASN A 344 7.82 -5.09 0.05
N VAL A 345 6.51 -5.31 0.10
CA VAL A 345 5.61 -4.69 1.09
C VAL A 345 5.95 -5.17 2.52
N VAL A 346 6.19 -6.47 2.70
CA VAL A 346 6.54 -7.07 4.00
C VAL A 346 7.89 -6.55 4.51
N ASN A 347 8.92 -6.51 3.67
CA ASN A 347 10.25 -6.02 4.02
C ASN A 347 10.20 -4.55 4.49
N MET A 348 9.30 -3.74 3.92
CA MET A 348 9.09 -2.35 4.34
C MET A 348 8.27 -2.22 5.65
N LEU A 349 7.46 -3.23 5.99
CA LEU A 349 6.64 -3.28 7.20
C LEU A 349 7.37 -3.85 8.41
N ASP A 350 8.20 -4.87 8.23
CA ASP A 350 8.78 -5.65 9.32
C ASP A 350 9.63 -4.81 10.30
N PRO A 351 10.53 -3.90 9.86
CA PRO A 351 11.30 -3.05 10.77
C PRO A 351 10.44 -2.17 11.69
N TYR A 352 9.29 -1.72 11.18
CA TYR A 352 8.34 -0.91 11.95
C TYR A 352 7.53 -1.74 12.96
N VAL A 353 7.17 -2.95 12.58
CA VAL A 353 6.33 -3.82 13.41
C VAL A 353 7.10 -4.35 14.59
N ASP A 354 8.36 -4.75 14.38
CA ASP A 354 9.23 -5.19 15.48
C ASP A 354 9.44 -4.05 16.49
N LYS A 355 9.55 -2.81 16.00
CA LYS A 355 9.62 -1.60 16.84
C LYS A 355 8.32 -1.35 17.61
N LEU A 356 7.15 -1.45 16.98
CA LEU A 356 5.85 -1.30 17.66
C LEU A 356 5.59 -2.41 18.68
N LEU A 357 5.97 -3.64 18.39
CA LEU A 357 5.87 -4.76 19.33
C LEU A 357 6.79 -4.53 20.52
N ALA A 358 8.06 -4.17 20.29
CA ALA A 358 9.01 -3.81 21.34
C ALA A 358 8.52 -2.62 22.19
N GLN A 359 7.89 -1.62 21.56
CA GLN A 359 7.30 -0.47 22.25
C GLN A 359 6.03 -0.84 23.03
N SER A 360 5.19 -1.76 22.54
CA SER A 360 4.00 -2.23 23.29
C SER A 360 4.39 -3.08 24.50
N ILE A 361 5.49 -3.83 24.41
CA ILE A 361 6.10 -4.55 25.53
C ILE A 361 6.64 -3.56 26.57
N ASN A 362 7.32 -2.50 26.12
CA ASN A 362 7.86 -1.46 27.00
C ASN A 362 6.80 -0.47 27.54
N ARG A 363 5.65 -0.29 26.86
CA ARG A 363 4.55 0.58 27.31
C ARG A 363 3.84 0.06 28.55
N LYS A 364 3.91 -1.25 28.85
CA LYS A 364 3.48 -1.77 30.17
C LYS A 364 4.41 -1.36 31.32
N GLY A 365 5.53 -0.69 31.05
CA GLY A 365 6.50 -0.26 32.07
C GLY A 365 6.75 1.24 32.18
N LYS A 366 6.21 2.11 31.31
CA LYS A 366 6.38 3.57 31.39
C LYS A 366 5.18 4.33 30.81
N GLU A 367 4.10 4.41 31.57
CA GLU A 367 3.16 5.52 31.50
C GLU A 367 3.63 6.61 32.46
N GLN A 368 4.56 7.45 32.01
CA GLN A 368 4.84 8.79 32.55
C GLN A 368 5.98 9.41 31.74
N ALA A 369 5.62 10.27 30.79
CA ALA A 369 6.39 11.41 30.26
C ALA A 369 5.77 11.82 28.92
N GLY A 370 4.73 12.65 29.00
CA GLY A 370 4.06 13.24 27.84
C GLY A 370 3.33 14.50 28.26
N GLY A 371 3.95 15.28 29.14
CA GLY A 371 3.56 16.67 29.35
C GLY A 371 4.32 17.51 28.33
N SER A 372 3.59 18.32 27.56
CA SER A 372 4.16 19.42 26.79
C SER A 372 5.05 20.22 27.73
N SER A 373 6.38 20.14 27.57
CA SER A 373 7.28 20.95 28.37
C SER A 373 7.24 22.37 27.83
N VAL A 374 6.27 23.15 28.33
CA VAL A 374 6.25 24.61 28.22
C VAL A 374 7.40 25.10 29.10
N GLY A 375 8.61 25.11 28.54
CA GLY A 375 9.84 25.49 29.22
C GLY A 375 10.92 25.84 28.20
N PRO A 376 11.92 26.65 28.58
CA PRO A 376 12.97 27.09 27.68
C PRO A 376 13.69 25.88 27.05
N CYS A 377 13.84 25.91 25.73
CA CYS A 377 14.52 24.87 24.98
C CYS A 377 16.04 25.07 25.04
N SER A 378 16.78 23.97 25.16
CA SER A 378 18.25 23.95 25.06
C SER A 378 18.70 22.80 24.18
N ILE A 379 19.62 23.08 23.26
CA ILE A 379 20.26 22.09 22.40
C ILE A 379 21.76 22.14 22.67
N VAL A 380 22.31 21.02 23.17
CA VAL A 380 23.74 20.89 23.50
C VAL A 380 24.39 19.85 22.58
N LEU A 381 25.39 20.28 21.83
CA LEU A 381 26.27 19.44 21.03
C LEU A 381 27.52 19.10 21.87
N GLN A 382 27.83 17.81 22.05
CA GLN A 382 29.01 17.37 22.80
C GLN A 382 29.92 16.51 21.92
N ASN A 383 31.07 17.06 21.54
CA ASN A 383 32.12 16.43 20.73
C ASN A 383 31.58 15.76 19.45
N ILE A 384 30.68 16.45 18.78
CA ILE A 384 30.00 15.96 17.59
C ILE A 384 31.00 15.88 16.43
N SER A 385 31.08 14.69 15.83
CA SER A 385 31.82 14.48 14.58
C SER A 385 30.94 13.74 13.58
N PHE A 386 31.07 14.07 12.30
CA PHE A 386 30.27 13.44 11.25
C PHE A 386 31.10 13.14 10.00
N LYS A 387 30.90 11.95 9.43
CA LYS A 387 31.44 11.56 8.13
C LYS A 387 30.40 10.79 7.31
N TYR A 388 30.33 11.06 6.01
CA TYR A 388 29.62 10.17 5.09
C TYR A 388 30.45 8.90 4.86
N HIS A 389 29.79 7.78 4.61
CA HIS A 389 30.45 6.49 4.39
C HIS A 389 31.50 6.61 3.25
N LEU A 390 32.73 6.16 3.49
CA LEU A 390 33.88 6.24 2.56
C LEU A 390 34.43 7.65 2.29
N GLN A 391 34.00 8.68 3.01
CA GLN A 391 34.51 10.04 2.87
C GLN A 391 35.35 10.49 4.07
N LYS A 392 36.14 11.56 3.85
CA LYS A 392 36.78 12.31 4.94
C LYS A 392 35.71 12.88 5.89
N PRO A 393 36.03 13.04 7.17
CA PRO A 393 35.14 13.70 8.13
C PRO A 393 34.79 15.11 7.66
N LEU A 394 33.50 15.48 7.75
CA LEU A 394 33.02 16.82 7.41
C LEU A 394 33.37 17.83 8.51
N PHE A 395 33.16 17.44 9.77
CA PHE A 395 33.52 18.19 10.96
C PHE A 395 33.82 17.23 12.11
N GLU A 396 34.72 17.65 13.02
CA GLU A 396 35.19 16.85 14.15
C GLU A 396 35.19 17.65 15.45
N GLY A 397 34.78 17.01 16.55
CA GLY A 397 34.88 17.57 17.90
C GLY A 397 34.02 18.82 18.18
N LEU A 398 32.97 19.08 17.38
CA LEU A 398 32.13 20.27 17.55
C LEU A 398 31.36 20.20 18.89
N SER A 399 31.56 21.20 19.75
CA SER A 399 30.83 21.34 21.01
C SER A 399 30.26 22.74 21.12
N GLU A 400 28.94 22.85 21.15
CA GLU A 400 28.20 24.11 21.15
C GLU A 400 26.91 23.96 21.94
N GLU A 401 26.43 25.07 22.47
CA GLU A 401 25.17 25.14 23.21
C GLU A 401 24.30 26.28 22.66
N PHE A 402 23.01 25.99 22.50
CA PHE A 402 21.99 26.90 22.00
C PHE A 402 20.80 26.93 22.95
N HIS A 403 20.29 28.13 23.26
CA HIS A 403 19.19 28.34 24.19
C HIS A 403 18.02 29.09 23.56
N SER A 404 16.82 28.91 24.10
CA SER A 404 15.68 29.82 23.85
C SER A 404 16.12 31.27 24.00
N GLY A 405 15.74 32.11 23.03
CA GLY A 405 16.20 33.50 22.97
C GLY A 405 17.33 33.74 21.97
N ASP A 406 18.09 32.70 21.61
CA ASP A 406 19.21 32.86 20.69
C ASP A 406 18.74 32.99 19.23
N PHE A 407 19.34 33.95 18.53
CA PHE A 407 19.41 33.97 17.08
C PHE A 407 20.83 33.58 16.66
N VAL A 408 20.98 32.31 16.33
CA VAL A 408 22.23 31.69 15.89
C VAL A 408 22.35 31.77 14.37
N LEU A 409 23.47 32.30 13.88
CA LEU A 409 23.85 32.26 12.48
C LEU A 409 24.99 31.27 12.25
N ILE A 410 24.78 30.26 11.41
CA ILE A 410 25.79 29.31 10.96
C ILE A 410 26.33 29.77 9.59
N LYS A 411 27.63 30.08 9.55
CA LYS A 411 28.36 30.48 8.34
C LYS A 411 29.52 29.54 8.02
N GLY A 412 29.99 29.57 6.78
CA GLY A 412 31.07 28.72 6.30
C GLY A 412 31.01 28.58 4.78
N LYS A 413 32.04 28.02 4.13
CA LYS A 413 32.06 27.85 2.66
C LYS A 413 30.94 26.91 2.17
N SER A 414 30.57 26.98 0.90
CA SER A 414 29.62 26.01 0.32
C SER A 414 30.24 24.61 0.34
N GLY A 415 29.46 23.59 0.65
CA GLY A 415 29.91 22.19 0.72
C GLY A 415 30.69 21.79 1.99
N ILE A 416 30.88 22.69 2.96
CA ILE A 416 31.61 22.36 4.22
C ILE A 416 30.80 21.52 5.21
N GLY A 417 29.51 21.31 4.95
CA GLY A 417 28.63 20.48 5.78
C GLY A 417 27.58 21.22 6.61
N LYS A 418 27.27 22.49 6.33
CA LYS A 418 26.28 23.28 7.07
C LYS A 418 24.90 22.61 7.16
N THR A 419 24.33 22.21 6.01
CA THR A 419 23.06 21.46 5.96
C THR A 419 23.15 20.14 6.72
N THR A 420 24.29 19.44 6.64
CA THR A 420 24.52 18.21 7.39
C THR A 420 24.60 18.46 8.90
N LEU A 421 25.21 19.57 9.33
CA LEU A 421 25.19 19.99 10.74
C LEU A 421 23.76 20.31 11.19
N MET A 422 22.97 20.98 10.35
CA MET A 422 21.55 21.25 10.65
C MET A 422 20.74 19.97 10.79
N ASP A 423 20.92 19.00 9.88
CA ASP A 423 20.28 17.69 9.99
C ASP A 423 20.65 16.99 11.31
N VAL A 424 21.90 17.11 11.75
CA VAL A 424 22.37 16.57 13.03
C VAL A 424 21.73 17.33 14.20
N ILE A 425 21.74 18.66 14.20
CA ILE A 425 21.10 19.53 15.21
C ILE A 425 19.60 19.22 15.33
N CYS A 426 18.91 18.96 14.22
CA CYS A 426 17.50 18.59 14.20
C CYS A 426 17.26 17.12 14.63
N GLY A 427 18.30 16.31 14.79
CA GLY A 427 18.16 14.87 15.09
C GLY A 427 17.71 14.02 13.88
N ILE A 428 17.72 14.60 12.67
CA ILE A 428 17.43 13.91 11.40
C ILE A 428 18.53 12.90 11.09
N ARG A 429 19.80 13.27 11.35
CA ARG A 429 20.98 12.41 11.19
C ARG A 429 21.66 12.11 12.52
N SER A 430 22.17 10.89 12.64
CA SER A 430 23.02 10.51 13.79
C SER A 430 24.43 11.04 13.59
N PRO A 431 25.07 11.62 14.62
CA PRO A 431 26.50 11.89 14.56
C PRO A 431 27.29 10.57 14.49
N THR A 432 28.49 10.61 13.89
CA THR A 432 29.41 9.46 13.88
C THR A 432 30.03 9.22 15.26
N SER A 433 30.29 10.30 16.00
CA SER A 433 30.72 10.26 17.40
C SER A 433 30.23 11.51 18.14
N GLY A 434 30.18 11.45 19.46
CA GLY A 434 29.59 12.49 20.30
C GLY A 434 28.11 12.23 20.60
N ARG A 435 27.43 13.19 21.22
CA ARG A 435 26.01 13.10 21.56
C ARG A 435 25.34 14.46 21.56
N ILE A 436 24.04 14.46 21.30
CA ILE A 436 23.18 15.65 21.29
C ILE A 436 22.19 15.52 22.44
N LEU A 437 22.08 16.59 23.23
CA LEU A 437 21.15 16.67 24.35
C LEU A 437 20.10 17.75 24.04
N PHE A 438 18.83 17.39 24.10
CA PHE A 438 17.71 18.32 24.03
C PHE A 438 17.10 18.42 25.42
N ASN A 439 17.10 19.61 26.01
CA ASN A 439 16.65 19.84 27.39
C ASN A 439 17.33 18.87 28.39
N GLY A 440 18.63 18.62 28.20
CA GLY A 440 19.41 17.68 29.00
C GLY A 440 19.18 16.19 28.71
N MET A 441 18.20 15.82 27.87
CA MET A 441 17.94 14.44 27.49
C MET A 441 18.61 14.08 26.16
N GLN A 442 19.31 12.95 26.13
CA GLN A 442 19.89 12.45 24.89
C GLN A 442 18.80 12.02 23.91
N HIS A 443 18.79 12.61 22.73
CA HIS A 443 17.86 12.20 21.68
C HIS A 443 18.29 10.87 21.07
N ARG A 444 17.32 9.95 20.93
CA ARG A 444 17.52 8.72 20.17
C ARG A 444 17.18 9.01 18.71
N THR A 445 18.18 8.95 17.85
CA THR A 445 17.95 8.94 16.40
C THR A 445 17.01 7.78 16.04
N ASN A 446 15.97 8.08 15.26
CA ASN A 446 14.79 7.26 14.94
C ASN A 446 13.50 7.51 15.75
N SER A 447 13.35 8.64 16.47
CA SER A 447 12.02 9.15 16.81
C SER A 447 11.64 10.33 15.90
N LEU A 448 10.37 10.73 15.90
CA LEU A 448 9.97 12.05 15.37
C LEU A 448 10.89 13.14 15.98
N LEU A 449 11.08 14.24 15.24
CA LEU A 449 11.95 15.36 15.67
C LEU A 449 11.72 15.65 17.17
N PRO A 450 12.79 15.75 17.97
CA PRO A 450 12.63 16.02 19.40
C PRO A 450 12.03 17.40 19.59
N LEU A 451 10.94 17.50 20.37
CA LEU A 451 10.28 18.77 20.71
C LEU A 451 9.79 19.56 19.47
N ASP A 452 9.16 20.71 19.68
CA ASP A 452 8.55 21.56 18.63
C ASP A 452 9.59 22.24 17.70
N VAL A 453 10.53 21.45 17.17
CA VAL A 453 11.51 21.88 16.16
C VAL A 453 10.86 21.87 14.78
N PHE A 454 10.88 23.02 14.13
CA PHE A 454 10.49 23.16 12.74
C PHE A 454 11.72 23.38 11.87
N TYR A 455 11.96 22.43 10.96
CA TYR A 455 13.05 22.50 9.99
C TYR A 455 12.53 22.99 8.63
N LEU A 456 13.15 24.05 8.12
CA LEU A 456 12.92 24.59 6.78
C LEU A 456 14.18 24.36 5.94
N PRO A 457 14.21 23.34 5.07
CA PRO A 457 15.35 23.08 4.18
C PRO A 457 15.40 24.10 3.04
N GLN A 458 16.56 24.17 2.37
CA GLN A 458 16.80 25.05 1.21
C GLN A 458 15.73 24.87 0.11
N GLU A 459 15.36 23.62 -0.19
CA GLU A 459 14.24 23.26 -1.07
C GLU A 459 13.00 22.84 -0.24
N PRO A 460 12.08 23.77 0.06
CA PRO A 460 10.95 23.48 0.93
C PRO A 460 9.90 22.54 0.30
N LEU A 461 9.32 21.67 1.13
CA LEU A 461 8.15 20.86 0.75
C LEU A 461 6.93 21.75 0.50
N ILE A 462 6.47 21.79 -0.74
CA ILE A 462 5.20 22.40 -1.14
C ILE A 462 4.23 21.30 -1.57
N ILE A 463 3.04 21.27 -0.94
CA ILE A 463 2.01 20.29 -1.24
C ILE A 463 1.20 20.82 -2.44
N PRO A 464 0.84 19.99 -3.44
CA PRO A 464 0.05 20.39 -4.62
C PRO A 464 -1.44 20.62 -4.26
N LYS A 465 -1.67 21.54 -3.34
CA LYS A 465 -2.94 21.87 -2.67
C LYS A 465 -3.11 23.39 -2.62
N THR A 466 -4.10 23.91 -1.90
CA THR A 466 -4.28 25.37 -1.78
C THR A 466 -3.21 26.01 -0.89
N ILE A 467 -3.08 27.33 -0.92
CA ILE A 467 -2.21 28.08 0.02
C ILE A 467 -2.67 27.84 1.47
N LEU A 468 -3.99 27.84 1.70
CA LEU A 468 -4.59 27.55 3.00
C LEU A 468 -4.14 26.19 3.54
N GLU A 469 -4.30 25.14 2.73
CA GLU A 469 -3.94 23.76 3.08
C GLU A 469 -2.43 23.60 3.28
N ASN A 470 -1.61 24.36 2.54
CA ASN A 470 -0.15 24.34 2.70
C ASN A 470 0.31 24.94 4.03
N VAL A 471 -0.35 26.00 4.52
CA VAL A 471 0.00 26.63 5.80
C VAL A 471 -0.58 25.85 6.97
N SER A 472 -1.84 25.43 6.87
CA SER A 472 -2.55 24.76 7.96
C SER A 472 -2.20 23.29 8.13
N MET A 473 -1.74 22.63 7.06
CA MET A 473 -1.57 21.17 6.98
C MET A 473 -2.88 20.39 7.26
N LEU A 474 -4.03 21.04 7.06
CA LEU A 474 -5.37 20.47 7.19
C LEU A 474 -6.08 20.50 5.83
N GLU A 475 -6.99 19.55 5.59
CA GLU A 475 -7.87 19.66 4.43
C GLU A 475 -8.84 20.83 4.63
N THR A 476 -9.13 21.56 3.54
CA THR A 476 -9.92 22.79 3.58
C THR A 476 -11.27 22.62 4.30
N GLU A 477 -11.93 21.47 4.14
CA GLU A 477 -13.22 21.16 4.77
C GLU A 477 -13.17 21.10 6.31
N TYR A 478 -11.99 20.92 6.90
CA TYR A 478 -11.78 20.88 8.35
C TYR A 478 -11.23 22.18 8.93
N VAL A 479 -11.06 23.23 8.12
CA VAL A 479 -10.52 24.52 8.57
C VAL A 479 -11.66 25.39 9.11
N SER A 480 -11.61 25.73 10.39
CA SER A 480 -12.53 26.71 10.99
C SER A 480 -12.17 28.15 10.59
N LYS A 481 -13.12 29.09 10.74
CA LYS A 481 -12.84 30.52 10.51
C LYS A 481 -11.67 31.06 11.35
N SER A 482 -11.57 30.64 12.60
CA SER A 482 -10.45 31.03 13.47
C SER A 482 -9.10 30.49 13.00
N GLN A 483 -9.08 29.29 12.42
CA GLN A 483 -7.88 28.72 11.80
C GLN A 483 -7.51 29.46 10.52
N GLU A 484 -8.49 29.83 9.70
CA GLU A 484 -8.28 30.64 8.50
C GLU A 484 -7.70 32.02 8.84
N GLU A 485 -8.26 32.71 9.85
CA GLU A 485 -7.73 33.98 10.36
C GLU A 485 -6.29 33.86 10.86
N ARG A 486 -5.96 32.74 11.53
CA ARG A 486 -4.59 32.44 11.94
C ARG A 486 -3.66 32.27 10.73
N VAL A 487 -4.10 31.60 9.67
CA VAL A 487 -3.33 31.47 8.42
C VAL A 487 -3.11 32.85 7.79
N ILE A 488 -4.14 33.70 7.71
CA ILE A 488 -4.03 35.08 7.20
C ILE A 488 -3.01 35.88 8.00
N SER A 489 -3.05 35.79 9.34
CA SER A 489 -2.09 36.45 10.22
C SER A 489 -0.65 35.98 9.95
N CYS A 490 -0.42 34.67 9.84
CA CYS A 490 0.90 34.11 9.56
C CYS A 490 1.42 34.56 8.18
N LEU A 491 0.57 34.58 7.15
CA LEU A 491 0.93 35.03 5.80
C LEU A 491 1.26 36.53 5.75
N LYS A 492 0.59 37.35 6.56
CA LYS A 492 0.92 38.79 6.71
C LYS A 492 2.28 38.98 7.38
N GLN A 493 2.57 38.25 8.46
CA GLN A 493 3.83 38.34 9.18
C GLN A 493 5.04 38.05 8.28
N VAL A 494 4.93 37.05 7.41
CA VAL A 494 6.00 36.72 6.45
C VAL A 494 5.98 37.61 5.19
N GLY A 495 5.07 38.57 5.07
CA GLY A 495 4.98 39.47 3.92
C GLY A 495 4.52 38.80 2.61
N LEU A 496 3.75 37.70 2.69
CA LEU A 496 3.11 37.06 1.53
C LEU A 496 1.72 37.60 1.24
N LEU A 497 1.10 38.28 2.21
CA LEU A 497 -0.22 38.86 2.07
C LEU A 497 -0.19 40.31 2.53
N ASN A 498 -0.61 41.22 1.65
CA ASN A 498 -0.78 42.62 1.99
C ASN A 498 -2.21 42.87 2.50
N SER A 499 -2.40 43.88 3.34
CA SER A 499 -3.72 44.22 3.91
C SER A 499 -4.82 44.50 2.87
N ALA A 500 -4.45 44.89 1.64
CA ALA A 500 -5.37 45.13 0.53
C ALA A 500 -5.69 43.86 -0.30
N SER A 501 -4.97 42.75 -0.08
CA SER A 501 -4.99 41.54 -0.91
C SER A 501 -5.56 40.31 -0.18
N SER A 502 -6.14 40.48 1.00
CA SER A 502 -6.77 39.41 1.79
C SER A 502 -8.08 38.94 1.16
N SER A 503 -7.99 38.33 -0.01
CA SER A 503 -9.10 37.71 -0.70
C SER A 503 -9.06 36.21 -0.48
N ASN A 504 -10.22 35.62 -0.20
CA ASN A 504 -10.43 34.17 -0.20
C ASN A 504 -9.91 33.51 -1.49
N ALA A 505 -9.83 34.26 -2.60
CA ALA A 505 -9.25 33.78 -3.85
C ALA A 505 -7.76 33.40 -3.74
N PHE A 506 -6.95 34.14 -2.97
CA PHE A 506 -5.53 33.82 -2.79
C PHE A 506 -5.35 32.57 -1.93
N LEU A 507 -6.06 32.49 -0.80
CA LEU A 507 -6.01 31.33 0.11
C LEU A 507 -6.41 30.02 -0.60
N ASN A 508 -7.42 30.08 -1.45
CA ASN A 508 -7.92 28.93 -2.22
C ASN A 508 -7.14 28.67 -3.53
N SER A 509 -6.13 29.49 -3.85
CA SER A 509 -5.33 29.30 -5.06
C SER A 509 -4.47 28.03 -4.93
N LYS A 510 -4.51 27.17 -5.95
CA LYS A 510 -3.69 25.95 -6.01
C LYS A 510 -2.28 26.29 -6.46
N VAL A 511 -1.28 25.92 -5.65
CA VAL A 511 0.15 26.21 -5.91
C VAL A 511 0.77 25.35 -7.01
N GLY A 512 0.13 24.23 -7.38
CA GLY A 512 0.61 23.29 -8.41
C GLY A 512 1.68 22.29 -7.91
N PRO A 513 2.09 21.33 -8.74
CA PRO A 513 3.15 20.36 -8.40
C PRO A 513 4.47 21.08 -8.12
N ASP A 514 5.13 20.72 -7.02
CA ASP A 514 6.35 21.36 -6.51
C ASP A 514 6.24 22.88 -6.31
N GLY A 515 5.02 23.43 -6.26
CA GLY A 515 4.77 24.87 -6.16
C GLY A 515 5.19 25.66 -7.39
N ASP A 516 5.10 25.10 -8.60
CA ASP A 516 5.48 25.74 -9.87
C ASP A 516 4.90 27.15 -10.09
N LYS A 517 3.78 27.50 -9.45
CA LYS A 517 3.17 28.85 -9.51
C LYS A 517 3.75 29.86 -8.51
N LEU A 518 4.68 29.44 -7.66
CA LEU A 518 5.31 30.31 -6.65
C LEU A 518 6.78 30.52 -7.00
N SER A 519 7.27 31.75 -6.85
CA SER A 519 8.71 32.02 -6.89
C SER A 519 9.44 31.35 -5.72
N GLY A 520 10.75 31.10 -5.84
CA GLY A 520 11.53 30.46 -4.77
C GLY A 520 11.37 31.15 -3.41
N GLY A 521 11.44 32.48 -3.40
CA GLY A 521 11.22 33.28 -2.19
C GLY A 521 9.78 33.27 -1.68
N GLN A 522 8.78 33.02 -2.54
CA GLN A 522 7.40 32.80 -2.09
C GLN A 522 7.24 31.42 -1.43
N LYS A 523 7.88 30.37 -1.98
CA LYS A 523 7.86 29.03 -1.40
C LYS A 523 8.46 29.01 0.01
N GLN A 524 9.63 29.63 0.19
CA GLN A 524 10.30 29.74 1.49
C GLN A 524 9.42 30.46 2.52
N ARG A 525 8.87 31.62 2.15
CA ARG A 525 7.96 32.38 3.05
C ARG A 525 6.67 31.63 3.36
N LEU A 526 6.15 30.83 2.42
CA LEU A 526 4.95 30.02 2.65
C LEU A 526 5.21 28.94 3.71
N VAL A 527 6.39 28.31 3.66
CA VAL A 527 6.78 27.32 4.67
C VAL A 527 7.19 27.98 6.00
N LEU A 528 7.71 29.20 5.98
CA LEU A 528 7.89 29.98 7.21
C LEU A 528 6.54 30.30 7.86
N ALA A 529 5.52 30.70 7.09
CA ALA A 529 4.16 30.90 7.61
C ALA A 529 3.58 29.61 8.21
N ARG A 530 3.87 28.45 7.62
CA ARG A 530 3.54 27.14 8.17
C ARG A 530 4.21 26.90 9.53
N ALA A 531 5.48 27.30 9.69
CA ALA A 531 6.18 27.22 10.99
C ALA A 531 5.49 28.07 12.06
N LEU A 532 5.10 29.30 11.71
CA LEU A 532 4.38 30.21 12.61
C LEU A 532 3.01 29.65 12.99
N TYR A 533 2.29 29.08 12.01
CA TYR A 533 0.97 28.50 12.22
C TYR A 533 1.01 27.31 13.20
N HIS A 534 2.04 26.46 13.13
CA HIS A 534 2.16 25.31 14.04
C HIS A 534 2.85 25.62 15.37
N GLY A 535 3.40 26.83 15.54
CA GLY A 535 3.90 27.29 16.84
C GLY A 535 5.22 26.64 17.28
N ALA A 536 6.17 26.48 16.34
CA ALA A 536 7.48 25.90 16.66
C ALA A 536 8.25 26.72 17.71
N GLU A 537 8.89 26.03 18.66
CA GLU A 537 9.76 26.60 19.70
C GLU A 537 11.21 26.76 19.20
N VAL A 538 11.61 25.89 18.25
CA VAL A 538 12.91 25.95 17.58
C VAL A 538 12.69 26.07 16.08
N LEU A 539 13.27 27.09 15.46
CA LEU A 539 13.28 27.29 14.01
C LEU A 539 14.68 26.99 13.47
N ALA A 540 14.82 25.90 12.74
CA ALA A 540 16.02 25.51 12.02
C ALA A 540 15.83 25.85 10.53
N LEU A 541 16.58 26.83 10.03
CA LEU A 541 16.33 27.47 8.74
C LEU A 541 17.56 27.38 7.85
N ASP A 542 17.46 26.68 6.72
CA ASP A 542 18.58 26.50 5.78
C ASP A 542 18.45 27.41 4.55
N GLU A 543 19.31 28.43 4.47
CA GLU A 543 19.42 29.38 3.35
C GLU A 543 18.11 30.06 2.91
N ILE A 544 17.16 30.24 3.84
CA ILE A 544 15.79 30.68 3.53
C ILE A 544 15.66 32.14 3.07
N VAL A 545 16.74 32.92 3.21
CA VAL A 545 16.82 34.32 2.82
C VAL A 545 17.62 34.52 1.53
N SER A 546 18.19 33.43 0.99
CA SER A 546 18.91 33.46 -0.28
C SER A 546 17.95 33.76 -1.43
N GLY A 547 18.36 34.64 -2.34
CA GLY A 547 17.52 35.01 -3.50
C GLY A 547 16.33 35.93 -3.18
N LEU A 548 16.14 36.38 -1.93
CA LEU A 548 15.18 37.43 -1.60
C LEU A 548 15.75 38.82 -1.91
N GLU A 549 14.87 39.72 -2.38
CA GLU A 549 15.14 41.15 -2.48
C GLU A 549 15.49 41.75 -1.12
N VAL A 550 16.30 42.81 -1.09
CA VAL A 550 16.85 43.41 0.13
C VAL A 550 15.77 43.77 1.16
N ASN A 551 14.65 44.37 0.72
CA ASN A 551 13.57 44.77 1.62
C ASN A 551 12.85 43.57 2.23
N SER A 552 12.47 42.58 1.41
CA SER A 552 11.83 41.34 1.90
C SER A 552 12.75 40.54 2.82
N LYS A 553 14.05 40.54 2.53
CA LYS A 553 15.07 39.90 3.36
C LYS A 553 15.16 40.53 4.74
N ARG A 554 15.26 41.86 4.82
CA ARG A 554 15.26 42.58 6.11
C ARG A 554 13.99 42.31 6.90
N GLN A 555 12.83 42.35 6.26
CA GLN A 555 11.55 42.04 6.91
C GLN A 555 11.54 40.63 7.52
N VAL A 556 12.06 39.62 6.80
CA VAL A 556 12.14 38.25 7.32
C VAL A 556 13.15 38.14 8.47
N LEU A 557 14.33 38.77 8.37
CA LEU A 557 15.35 38.75 9.42
C LEU A 557 14.88 39.47 10.69
N GLU A 558 14.15 40.58 10.56
CA GLU A 558 13.53 41.29 11.67
C GLU A 558 12.48 40.43 12.37
N LEU A 559 11.59 39.77 11.59
CA LEU A 559 10.66 38.79 12.14
C LEU A 559 11.37 37.66 12.91
N LEU A 560 12.48 37.12 12.36
CA LEU A 560 13.25 36.07 13.06
C LEU A 560 13.87 36.57 14.37
N LYS A 561 14.37 37.80 14.38
CA LYS A 561 14.89 38.44 15.59
C LYS A 561 13.78 38.65 16.63
N ASP A 562 12.59 39.09 16.22
CA ASP A 562 11.44 39.27 17.11
C ASP A 562 10.97 37.94 17.69
N LEU A 563 10.98 36.87 16.90
CA LEU A 563 10.67 35.51 17.37
C LEU A 563 11.69 35.03 18.40
N ALA A 564 12.98 35.28 18.18
CA ALA A 564 14.02 34.98 19.16
C ALA A 564 13.80 35.79 20.45
N ALA A 565 13.52 37.10 20.35
CA ALA A 565 13.20 37.94 21.50
C ALA A 565 11.93 37.48 22.24
N ALA A 566 10.98 36.85 21.54
CA ALA A 566 9.82 36.17 22.11
C ALA A 566 10.14 34.75 22.66
N ASN A 567 11.40 34.50 23.03
CA ASN A 567 11.90 33.30 23.70
C ASN A 567 11.94 32.01 22.83
N LYS A 568 11.92 32.15 21.50
CA LYS A 568 12.17 31.02 20.57
C LYS A 568 13.66 30.87 20.30
N LEU A 569 14.09 29.67 19.93
CA LEU A 569 15.44 29.44 19.42
C LEU A 569 15.42 29.51 17.89
N VAL A 570 16.21 30.40 17.30
CA VAL A 570 16.34 30.53 15.84
C VAL A 570 17.76 30.16 15.43
N ILE A 571 17.89 29.20 14.52
CA ILE A 571 19.16 28.79 13.93
C ILE A 571 19.05 28.96 12.42
N LEU A 572 19.82 29.88 11.85
CA LEU A 572 19.82 30.20 10.43
C LEU A 572 21.17 29.82 9.80
N ILE A 573 21.14 29.06 8.71
CA ILE A 573 22.28 28.97 7.80
C ILE A 573 22.13 30.07 6.75
N SER A 574 23.16 30.92 6.62
CA SER A 574 23.19 31.92 5.57
C SER A 574 24.63 32.31 5.24
N HIS A 575 24.83 32.75 3.99
CA HIS A 575 26.04 33.40 3.52
C HIS A 575 25.90 34.93 3.46
N ASP A 576 24.73 35.44 3.77
CA ASP A 576 24.38 36.85 3.61
C ASP A 576 24.92 37.70 4.77
N GLN A 577 25.63 38.78 4.45
CA GLN A 577 26.17 39.71 5.44
C GLN A 577 25.08 40.42 6.24
N ILE A 578 23.91 40.67 5.64
CA ILE A 578 22.80 41.34 6.34
C ILE A 578 22.32 40.46 7.50
N ALA A 579 22.39 39.13 7.39
CA ALA A 579 22.01 38.24 8.48
C ALA A 579 22.94 38.35 9.71
N GLU A 580 24.21 38.75 9.52
CA GLU A 580 25.16 38.96 10.62
C GLU A 580 24.73 40.12 11.54
N GLU A 581 24.03 41.13 11.00
CA GLU A 581 23.55 42.29 11.76
C GLU A 581 22.46 41.93 12.78
N PHE A 582 21.74 40.81 12.57
CA PHE A 582 20.60 40.41 13.40
C PHE A 582 20.93 39.27 14.37
N ALA A 583 21.97 38.49 14.11
CA ALA A 583 22.33 37.32 14.90
C ALA A 583 22.91 37.70 16.27
N SER A 584 22.46 37.03 17.33
CA SER A 584 23.05 37.16 18.67
C SER A 584 24.31 36.30 18.83
N LYS A 585 24.40 35.19 18.08
CA LYS A 585 25.52 34.25 18.11
C LYS A 585 25.89 33.84 16.69
N CYS A 586 27.19 33.70 16.41
CA CYS A 586 27.68 33.26 15.11
C CYS A 586 28.59 32.04 15.25
N LEU A 587 28.26 30.97 14.52
CA LEU A 587 29.05 29.74 14.44
C LEU A 587 29.68 29.64 13.05
N SER A 588 31.00 29.52 12.99
CA SER A 588 31.73 29.35 11.73
C SER A 588 32.24 27.92 11.61
N LEU A 589 31.86 27.24 10.52
CA LEU A 589 32.34 25.91 10.14
C LEU A 589 33.56 25.98 9.22
#